data_AF-A0A957XCB8-F1
#
_entry.id   AF-A0A957XCB8-F1
#
_cell.length_a   1.000
_cell.length_b   1.000
_cell.length_c   1.000
_cell.angle_alpha   90.00
_cell.angle_beta   90.00
_cell.angle_gamma   90.00
#
_symmetry.space_group_name_H-M   'P 1'
#
loop_
_entity.id
_entity.type
_entity.pdbx_description
1 polymer ?
#
loop_
_entity_poly.entity_id
_entity_poly.type
_entity_poly.pdbx_seq_one_letter_code
_entity_poly.pdbx_strand_id
1 'polypeptide(L)'
;MNQSLVSTNQSKPAEIWNQLSLNRKIGLGALLIAAVTGIIFFFTWAQSPEYSAAFTDLKTEDAAAVVDYLKENNISYEIDDDGSTIRVPASQVHEVRLALASQGLPGEGAIGMELFDNANLGMTDFLQQVNYQRALEGELSRTISSLKSVRSARVHIVIPQPTLFSEEEEPTTASIVVDLESGQRLGQEQVQAISHLVSSAVEGLTPDNLTIVDMNGNVLADGTVSANTASMVLSSSQVESQRNFERDMELRIESMLRNVLGPDKAVVRVTADMNWDQVQIETERFFPGEEDGVLRSSRRISETYSGTDDTTGGVPGVAANVPDEAPTFQTEITGTNGSGYQRFDLTTNYEVSRSTSRVISATGQVEQLSVSVMVDNITDTQTIAAIEQATIAAAGINPARGDVLTVNSIPFDRTFEVEQAAALETAQKREFYLQLAQWIAVAIALVALFFVVRSLLRSLRPPEPEITVEGADPQAALLEEVTKASNGEQLSNGSILGLGDPLNRDDNQQLAAEKAQMSRQLQLIAKNRPEAIAQIIQFWLAEDGHKNG
;
A
#
# COMPACT_ATOMS: atom_id res chain seq x y z
N MET A 1 -1.39 -25.54 100.62
CA MET A 1 -0.09 -26.24 100.71
C MET A 1 0.74 -25.85 99.51
N ASN A 2 1.96 -25.35 99.75
CA ASN A 2 3.06 -24.97 98.81
C ASN A 2 2.73 -23.78 97.90
N GLN A 3 3.14 -22.52 98.14
CA GLN A 3 4.46 -21.93 98.44
C GLN A 3 5.61 -22.33 97.49
N SER A 4 5.93 -21.35 96.63
CA SER A 4 7.23 -20.69 96.45
C SER A 4 8.14 -21.05 95.25
N LEU A 5 8.65 -19.94 94.65
CA LEU A 5 9.85 -19.76 93.82
C LEU A 5 9.77 -20.17 92.34
N VAL A 6 9.51 -19.19 91.45
CA VAL A 6 10.49 -18.71 90.44
C VAL A 6 10.08 -17.28 90.02
N SER A 7 10.68 -16.27 90.64
CA SER A 7 10.74 -14.91 90.08
C SER A 7 12.18 -14.66 89.66
N THR A 8 12.49 -14.87 88.38
CA THR A 8 13.82 -14.60 87.83
C THR A 8 13.71 -13.80 86.54
N ASN A 9 13.99 -12.50 86.67
CA ASN A 9 14.83 -11.69 85.77
C ASN A 9 14.30 -11.44 84.33
N GLN A 10 13.42 -10.43 84.18
CA GLN A 10 12.89 -9.96 82.88
C GLN A 10 13.08 -8.43 82.66
N SER A 11 14.09 -7.80 83.27
CA SER A 11 14.29 -6.33 83.12
C SER A 11 15.71 -5.87 82.78
N LYS A 12 16.61 -6.76 82.36
CA LYS A 12 18.00 -6.38 82.09
C LYS A 12 18.35 -5.77 80.71
N PRO A 13 17.56 -5.81 79.61
CA PRO A 13 17.99 -5.14 78.37
C PRO A 13 17.81 -3.61 78.41
N ALA A 14 16.81 -3.10 79.14
CA ALA A 14 16.52 -1.67 79.20
C ALA A 14 17.45 -0.88 80.14
N GLU A 15 17.90 -1.49 81.25
CA GLU A 15 18.89 -0.89 82.16
C GLU A 15 20.29 -0.83 81.55
N ILE A 16 20.70 -1.87 80.81
CA ILE A 16 21.98 -1.89 80.08
C ILE A 16 21.98 -0.79 79.01
N TRP A 17 20.83 -0.55 78.36
CA TRP A 17 20.70 0.52 77.39
C TRP A 17 20.95 1.90 78.01
N ASN A 18 20.50 2.18 79.23
CA ASN A 18 20.68 3.50 79.85
C ASN A 18 22.03 3.75 80.52
N GLN A 19 22.85 2.71 80.72
CA GLN A 19 24.21 2.84 81.28
C GLN A 19 25.33 2.91 80.21
N LEU A 20 25.00 2.78 78.92
CA LEU A 20 25.97 2.92 77.84
C LEU A 20 26.17 4.38 77.42
N SER A 21 27.43 4.83 77.36
CA SER A 21 27.82 6.15 76.85
C SER A 21 27.26 6.39 75.44
N LEU A 22 26.93 7.65 75.12
CA LEU A 22 26.29 8.06 73.85
C LEU A 22 27.02 7.46 72.63
N ASN A 23 28.36 7.41 72.67
CA ASN A 23 29.20 6.86 71.62
C ASN A 23 29.04 5.33 71.44
N ARG A 24 28.78 4.58 72.53
CA ARG A 24 28.50 3.13 72.46
C ARG A 24 27.09 2.84 71.98
N LYS A 25 26.10 3.68 72.26
CA LYS A 25 24.73 3.56 71.69
C LYS A 25 24.74 3.76 70.17
N ILE A 26 25.46 4.79 69.70
CA ILE A 26 25.63 5.05 68.28
C ILE A 26 26.41 3.90 67.61
N GLY A 27 27.47 3.40 68.25
CA GLY A 27 28.23 2.25 67.77
C GLY A 27 27.40 0.96 67.67
N LEU A 28 26.55 0.67 68.66
CA LEU A 28 25.69 -0.52 68.63
C LEU A 28 24.58 -0.39 67.58
N GLY A 29 24.01 0.81 67.41
CA GLY A 29 23.02 1.10 66.36
C GLY A 29 23.62 0.99 64.96
N ALA A 30 24.82 1.51 64.75
CA ALA A 30 25.55 1.39 63.48
C ALA A 30 25.90 -0.06 63.15
N LEU A 31 26.26 -0.87 64.16
CA LEU A 31 26.56 -2.29 63.98
C LEU A 31 25.31 -3.10 63.65
N LEU A 32 24.16 -2.77 64.27
CA LEU A 32 22.87 -3.41 63.97
C LEU A 32 22.41 -3.05 62.55
N ILE A 33 22.54 -1.79 62.15
CA ILE A 33 22.28 -1.36 60.77
C ILE A 33 23.21 -2.09 59.81
N ALA A 34 24.53 -2.08 60.04
CA ALA A 34 25.48 -2.78 59.18
C ALA A 34 25.21 -4.29 59.06
N ALA A 35 24.76 -4.94 60.14
CA ALA A 35 24.36 -6.33 60.11
C ALA A 35 23.10 -6.55 59.27
N VAL A 36 22.09 -5.69 59.42
CA VAL A 36 20.85 -5.77 58.62
C VAL A 36 21.16 -5.49 57.14
N THR A 37 21.95 -4.47 56.82
CA THR A 37 22.36 -4.17 55.44
C THR A 37 23.21 -5.29 54.86
N GLY A 38 24.10 -5.89 55.65
CA GLY A 38 24.91 -7.03 55.23
C GLY A 38 24.08 -8.28 54.95
N ILE A 39 23.05 -8.56 55.75
CA ILE A 39 22.12 -9.68 55.52
C ILE A 39 21.30 -9.43 54.26
N ILE A 40 20.78 -8.22 54.05
CA ILE A 40 20.04 -7.87 52.83
C ILE A 40 20.94 -8.00 51.60
N PHE A 41 22.16 -7.46 51.66
CA PHE A 41 23.14 -7.56 50.58
C PHE A 41 23.51 -9.02 50.26
N PHE A 42 23.73 -9.84 51.29
CA PHE A 42 24.01 -11.26 51.12
C PHE A 42 22.83 -12.02 50.50
N PHE A 43 21.59 -11.72 50.90
CA PHE A 43 20.40 -12.31 50.30
C PHE A 43 20.21 -11.90 48.83
N THR A 44 20.44 -10.63 48.50
CA THR A 44 20.36 -10.16 47.11
C THR A 44 21.47 -10.73 46.23
N TRP A 45 22.67 -10.91 46.79
CA TRP A 45 23.80 -11.51 46.09
C TRP A 45 23.64 -13.03 45.92
N ALA A 46 23.10 -13.72 46.93
CA ALA A 46 22.86 -15.16 46.85
C ALA A 46 21.68 -15.56 45.95
N GLN A 47 20.82 -14.61 45.56
CA GLN A 47 19.66 -14.86 44.70
C GLN A 47 19.87 -14.50 43.22
N SER A 48 21.05 -14.06 42.79
CA SER A 48 21.30 -13.78 41.37
C SER A 48 21.13 -15.07 40.55
N PRO A 49 20.10 -15.18 39.69
CA PRO A 49 19.90 -16.38 38.88
C PRO A 49 21.04 -16.51 37.86
N GLU A 50 21.57 -17.71 37.71
CA GLU A 50 22.56 -18.03 36.67
C GLU A 50 21.82 -18.08 35.32
N TYR A 51 22.20 -17.21 34.38
CA TYR A 51 21.61 -17.18 33.04
C TYR A 51 22.37 -18.13 32.11
N SER A 52 21.63 -18.91 31.34
CA SER A 52 22.16 -19.84 30.34
C SER A 52 21.48 -19.62 29.00
N ALA A 53 22.21 -19.84 27.90
CA ALA A 53 21.69 -19.65 26.55
C ALA A 53 20.58 -20.66 26.25
N ALA A 54 19.34 -20.18 26.11
CA ALA A 54 18.22 -20.99 25.66
C ALA A 54 18.35 -21.26 24.17
N PHE A 55 18.64 -20.23 23.39
CA PHE A 55 18.82 -20.31 21.94
C PHE A 55 20.03 -19.48 21.50
N THR A 56 20.70 -19.95 20.46
CA THR A 56 21.85 -19.35 19.82
C THR A 56 21.61 -19.33 18.32
N ASP A 57 22.08 -18.31 17.61
CA ASP A 57 21.95 -18.16 16.16
C ASP A 57 20.49 -18.03 15.67
N LEU A 58 19.70 -17.20 16.37
CA LEU A 58 18.33 -16.88 15.97
C LEU A 58 18.29 -15.80 14.89
N LYS A 59 17.38 -15.96 13.91
CA LYS A 59 16.98 -14.88 12.99
C LYS A 59 16.22 -13.82 13.77
N THR A 60 16.29 -12.56 13.35
CA THR A 60 15.66 -11.41 14.03
C THR A 60 14.15 -11.58 14.24
N GLU A 61 13.47 -12.23 13.29
CA GLU A 61 12.02 -12.53 13.35
C GLU A 61 11.71 -13.60 14.41
N ASP A 62 12.47 -14.70 14.42
CA ASP A 62 12.35 -15.76 15.43
C ASP A 62 12.74 -15.26 16.82
N ALA A 63 13.77 -14.41 16.92
CA ALA A 63 14.17 -13.78 18.16
C ALA A 63 13.07 -12.89 18.75
N ALA A 64 12.37 -12.11 17.91
CA ALA A 64 11.23 -11.31 18.34
C ALA A 64 10.09 -12.19 18.89
N ALA A 65 9.73 -13.25 18.18
CA ALA A 65 8.68 -14.18 18.62
C ALA A 65 9.02 -14.89 19.94
N VAL A 66 10.28 -15.33 20.10
CA VAL A 66 10.76 -15.94 21.35
C VAL A 66 10.74 -14.93 22.50
N VAL A 67 11.15 -13.69 22.27
CA VAL A 67 11.10 -12.62 23.28
C VAL A 67 9.67 -12.29 23.69
N ASP A 68 8.73 -12.26 22.75
CA ASP A 68 7.32 -11.98 23.05
C ASP A 68 6.70 -13.09 23.92
N TYR A 69 7.00 -14.36 23.63
CA TYR A 69 6.61 -15.48 24.49
C TYR A 69 7.21 -15.37 25.90
N LEU A 70 8.48 -15.01 26.02
CA LEU A 70 9.16 -14.84 27.31
C LEU A 70 8.56 -13.69 28.13
N LYS A 71 8.20 -12.58 27.48
CA LYS A 71 7.48 -11.46 28.12
C LYS A 71 6.09 -11.86 28.58
N GLU A 72 5.33 -12.55 27.74
CA GLU A 72 3.96 -12.97 28.06
C GLU A 72 3.92 -13.93 29.26
N ASN A 73 4.91 -14.81 29.37
CA ASN A 73 5.04 -15.77 30.47
C ASN A 73 5.82 -15.21 31.69
N ASN A 74 6.18 -13.92 31.70
CA ASN A 74 6.95 -13.26 32.76
C ASN A 74 8.28 -13.97 33.11
N ILE A 75 8.95 -14.52 32.10
CA ILE A 75 10.25 -15.18 32.26
C ILE A 75 11.35 -14.12 32.07
N SER A 76 12.25 -13.98 33.06
CA SER A 76 13.40 -13.07 32.95
C SER A 76 14.31 -13.53 31.81
N TYR A 77 14.74 -12.62 30.94
CA TYR A 77 15.59 -12.92 29.80
C TYR A 77 16.66 -11.86 29.59
N GLU A 78 17.80 -12.27 29.04
CA GLU A 78 18.86 -11.38 28.57
C GLU A 78 19.10 -11.65 27.08
N ILE A 79 19.30 -10.57 26.33
CA ILE A 79 19.65 -10.64 24.91
C ILE A 79 21.16 -10.40 24.81
N ASP A 80 21.87 -11.30 24.16
CA ASP A 80 23.29 -11.15 23.81
C ASP A 80 23.49 -11.28 22.30
N ASP A 81 24.70 -10.99 21.82
CA ASP A 81 25.12 -11.11 20.41
C ASP A 81 24.13 -10.42 19.45
N ASP A 82 23.84 -9.15 19.72
CA ASP A 82 23.00 -8.27 18.89
C ASP A 82 21.59 -8.82 18.57
N GLY A 83 21.03 -9.66 19.45
CA GLY A 83 19.70 -10.24 19.24
C GLY A 83 19.68 -11.70 18.83
N SER A 84 20.84 -12.29 18.49
CA SER A 84 20.94 -13.67 18.02
C SER A 84 20.99 -14.71 19.14
N THR A 85 21.33 -14.31 20.37
CA THR A 85 21.41 -15.19 21.54
C THR A 85 20.43 -14.73 22.62
N ILE A 86 19.51 -15.63 23.02
CA ILE A 86 18.57 -15.38 24.11
C ILE A 86 18.94 -16.25 25.31
N ARG A 87 19.27 -15.60 26.43
CA ARG A 87 19.59 -16.25 27.70
C ARG A 87 18.42 -16.17 28.67
N VAL A 88 18.15 -17.27 29.35
CA VAL A 88 17.11 -17.41 30.39
C VAL A 88 17.72 -18.06 31.64
N PRO A 89 17.10 -17.95 32.83
CA PRO A 89 17.57 -18.63 34.02
C PRO A 89 17.83 -20.13 33.76
N ALA A 90 18.98 -20.65 34.19
CA ALA A 90 19.43 -22.02 33.93
C ALA A 90 18.40 -23.08 34.39
N SER A 91 17.60 -22.76 35.41
CA SER A 91 16.51 -23.62 35.89
C SER A 91 15.35 -23.79 34.90
N GLN A 92 15.14 -22.85 33.98
CA GLN A 92 13.99 -22.80 33.08
C GLN A 92 14.33 -23.07 31.60
N VAL A 93 15.61 -23.22 31.24
CA VAL A 93 16.07 -23.41 29.85
C VAL A 93 15.32 -24.56 29.14
N HIS A 94 15.22 -25.72 29.78
CA HIS A 94 14.60 -26.90 29.18
C HIS A 94 13.09 -26.75 29.03
N GLU A 95 12.45 -26.11 30.00
CA GLU A 95 11.00 -25.85 29.99
C GLU A 95 10.65 -24.83 28.89
N VAL A 96 11.42 -23.74 28.81
CA VAL A 96 11.30 -22.72 27.76
C VAL A 96 11.49 -23.33 26.37
N ARG A 97 12.52 -24.17 26.18
CA ARG A 97 12.74 -24.86 24.90
C ARG A 97 11.57 -25.76 24.51
N LEU A 98 11.08 -26.55 25.47
CA LEU A 98 9.95 -27.45 25.21
C LEU A 98 8.66 -26.68 24.90
N ALA A 99 8.42 -25.58 25.62
CA ALA A 99 7.24 -24.76 25.43
C ALA A 99 7.27 -24.00 24.09
N LEU A 100 8.41 -23.44 23.70
CA LEU A 100 8.58 -22.79 22.39
C LEU A 100 8.51 -23.80 21.24
N ALA A 101 9.10 -24.98 21.41
CA ALA A 101 8.97 -26.06 20.42
C ALA A 101 7.51 -26.50 20.24
N SER A 102 6.69 -26.50 21.30
CA SER A 102 5.25 -26.78 21.20
C SER A 102 4.47 -25.72 20.41
N GLN A 103 5.04 -24.52 20.28
CA GLN A 103 4.51 -23.42 19.47
C GLN A 103 5.17 -23.33 18.09
N GLY A 104 6.07 -24.26 17.76
CA GLY A 104 6.79 -24.27 16.48
C GLY A 104 7.89 -23.21 16.38
N LEU A 105 8.39 -22.69 17.51
CA LEU A 105 9.50 -21.73 17.57
C LEU A 105 10.80 -22.41 18.04
N PRO A 106 11.96 -22.00 17.49
CA PRO A 106 12.14 -21.09 16.35
C PRO A 106 11.60 -21.71 15.05
N GLY A 107 11.03 -20.88 14.18
CA GLY A 107 10.40 -21.37 12.96
C GLY A 107 11.44 -22.08 12.09
N GLU A 108 11.18 -23.35 11.74
CA GLU A 108 11.85 -23.94 10.58
C GLU A 108 11.36 -23.17 9.35
N GLY A 109 12.10 -22.12 8.97
CA GLY A 109 11.83 -21.38 7.74
C GLY A 109 11.80 -22.33 6.55
N ALA A 110 11.02 -21.99 5.52
CA ALA A 110 10.95 -22.78 4.29
C ALA A 110 12.38 -23.01 3.74
N ILE A 111 12.75 -24.28 3.62
CA ILE A 111 14.06 -24.72 3.10
C ILE A 111 14.04 -24.43 1.60
N GLY A 112 14.82 -23.43 1.18
CA GLY A 112 14.94 -23.02 -0.23
C GLY A 112 16.12 -23.71 -0.92
N MET A 113 16.79 -22.97 -1.81
CA MET A 113 17.98 -23.43 -2.55
C MET A 113 19.20 -23.73 -1.67
N GLU A 114 19.15 -23.34 -0.39
CA GLU A 114 20.14 -23.65 0.66
C GLU A 114 20.41 -25.17 0.79
N LEU A 115 19.45 -26.02 0.41
CA LEU A 115 19.60 -27.48 0.37
C LEU A 115 20.71 -27.95 -0.60
N PHE A 116 21.06 -27.14 -1.61
CA PHE A 116 22.10 -27.47 -2.59
C PHE A 116 23.51 -27.03 -2.19
N ASP A 117 23.65 -26.18 -1.18
CA ASP A 117 24.95 -25.68 -0.73
C ASP A 117 25.79 -26.79 -0.09
N ASN A 118 25.13 -27.82 0.45
CA ASN A 118 25.76 -29.01 1.00
C ASN A 118 25.76 -30.13 -0.05
N ALA A 119 26.78 -30.13 -0.91
CA ALA A 119 26.93 -31.14 -1.96
C ALA A 119 27.20 -32.53 -1.36
N ASN A 120 26.16 -33.38 -1.33
CA ASN A 120 26.30 -34.80 -1.00
C ASN A 120 26.75 -35.59 -2.23
N LEU A 121 27.99 -36.09 -2.23
CA LEU A 121 28.49 -36.98 -3.28
C LEU A 121 27.73 -38.31 -3.25
N GLY A 122 27.14 -38.70 -4.38
CA GLY A 122 26.41 -39.98 -4.54
C GLY A 122 24.87 -39.87 -4.62
N MET A 123 24.32 -38.68 -4.84
CA MET A 123 22.88 -38.51 -5.12
C MET A 123 22.50 -39.09 -6.49
N THR A 124 21.29 -39.64 -6.60
CA THR A 124 20.69 -40.09 -7.85
C THR A 124 19.95 -38.93 -8.53
N ASP A 125 19.78 -38.99 -9.86
CA ASP A 125 19.06 -37.96 -10.63
C ASP A 125 17.64 -37.70 -10.09
N PHE A 126 16.93 -38.77 -9.70
CA PHE A 126 15.60 -38.66 -9.07
C PHE A 126 15.65 -37.84 -7.78
N LEU A 127 16.64 -38.09 -6.92
CA LEU A 127 16.78 -37.38 -5.66
C LEU A 127 17.17 -35.92 -5.89
N GLN A 128 18.00 -35.63 -6.90
CA GLN A 128 18.30 -34.28 -7.34
C GLN A 128 17.05 -33.54 -7.83
N GLN A 129 16.19 -34.19 -8.63
CA GLN A 129 14.94 -33.60 -9.12
C GLN A 129 13.95 -33.30 -7.98
N VAL A 130 13.78 -34.23 -7.03
CA VAL A 130 12.92 -34.01 -5.85
C VAL A 130 13.45 -32.86 -5.00
N ASN A 131 14.77 -32.78 -4.79
CA ASN A 131 15.37 -31.68 -4.04
C ASN A 131 15.22 -30.34 -4.78
N TYR A 132 15.34 -30.35 -6.11
CA TYR A 132 15.14 -29.16 -6.94
C TYR A 132 13.71 -28.65 -6.84
N GLN A 133 12.73 -29.55 -6.96
CA GLN A 133 11.33 -29.21 -6.78
C GLN A 133 11.05 -28.62 -5.39
N ARG A 134 11.54 -29.25 -4.32
CA ARG A 134 11.38 -28.76 -2.95
C ARG A 134 11.98 -27.37 -2.74
N ALA A 135 13.17 -27.15 -3.29
CA ALA A 135 13.84 -25.86 -3.20
C ALA A 135 13.08 -24.78 -3.97
N LEU A 136 12.55 -25.10 -5.16
CA LEU A 136 11.72 -24.18 -5.96
C LEU A 136 10.42 -23.81 -5.24
N GLU A 137 9.73 -24.79 -4.64
CA GLU A 137 8.54 -24.58 -3.82
C GLU A 137 8.84 -23.67 -2.62
N GLY A 138 9.97 -23.88 -1.93
CA GLY A 138 10.43 -23.06 -0.81
C GLY A 138 10.77 -21.62 -1.21
N GLU A 139 11.48 -21.44 -2.33
CA GLU A 139 11.88 -20.11 -2.81
C GLU A 139 10.67 -19.28 -3.30
N LEU A 140 9.73 -19.93 -3.99
CA LEU A 140 8.48 -19.30 -4.41
C LEU A 140 7.60 -18.95 -3.20
N SER A 141 7.52 -19.83 -2.21
CA SER A 141 6.86 -19.54 -0.92
C SER A 141 7.44 -18.30 -0.26
N ARG A 142 8.77 -18.18 -0.17
CA ARG A 142 9.46 -17.01 0.41
C ARG A 142 9.22 -15.74 -0.41
N THR A 143 9.27 -15.85 -1.73
CA THR A 143 9.03 -14.72 -2.64
C THR A 143 7.60 -14.20 -2.53
N ILE A 144 6.60 -15.08 -2.52
CA ILE A 144 5.19 -14.68 -2.38
C ILE A 144 4.92 -14.10 -0.98
N SER A 145 5.54 -14.67 0.07
CA SER A 145 5.41 -14.16 1.45
C SER A 145 6.10 -12.80 1.65
N SER A 146 6.98 -12.37 0.73
CA SER A 146 7.57 -11.02 0.78
C SER A 146 6.56 -9.91 0.41
N LEU A 147 5.42 -10.27 -0.16
CA LEU A 147 4.34 -9.33 -0.45
C LEU A 147 3.67 -8.89 0.84
N LYS A 148 3.53 -7.57 1.03
CA LYS A 148 2.98 -6.96 2.26
C LYS A 148 1.59 -7.51 2.67
N SER A 149 0.78 -7.96 1.72
CA SER A 149 -0.56 -8.49 1.97
C SER A 149 -0.57 -9.95 2.42
N VAL A 150 0.55 -10.68 2.25
CA VAL A 150 0.67 -12.13 2.49
C VAL A 150 1.57 -12.34 3.71
N ARG A 151 1.04 -13.04 4.72
CA ARG A 151 1.80 -13.45 5.90
C ARG A 151 2.68 -14.66 5.63
N SER A 152 2.09 -15.66 4.98
CA SER A 152 2.80 -16.87 4.56
C SER A 152 2.17 -17.45 3.31
N ALA A 153 2.96 -18.16 2.51
CA ALA A 153 2.48 -18.85 1.32
C ALA A 153 3.01 -20.27 1.29
N ARG A 154 2.21 -21.21 0.80
CA ARG A 154 2.62 -22.58 0.52
C ARG A 154 2.37 -22.89 -0.94
N VAL A 155 3.41 -23.35 -1.62
CA VAL A 155 3.39 -23.66 -3.05
C VAL A 155 3.60 -25.15 -3.21
N HIS A 156 2.75 -25.79 -4.01
CA HIS A 156 2.89 -27.18 -4.42
C HIS A 156 2.94 -27.23 -5.94
N ILE A 157 3.97 -27.86 -6.49
CA ILE A 157 4.19 -27.97 -7.93
C ILE A 157 4.18 -29.44 -8.31
N VAL A 158 3.55 -29.78 -9.42
CA VAL A 158 3.60 -31.12 -9.99
C VAL A 158 4.21 -31.02 -11.38
N ILE A 159 5.46 -31.47 -11.51
CA ILE A 159 6.20 -31.55 -12.77
C ILE A 159 6.17 -33.02 -13.23
N PRO A 160 5.47 -33.36 -14.33
CA PRO A 160 5.42 -34.73 -14.82
C PRO A 160 6.76 -35.19 -15.37
N GLN A 161 7.01 -36.50 -15.35
CA GLN A 161 8.24 -37.08 -15.91
C GLN A 161 8.05 -37.35 -17.41
N PRO A 162 9.04 -37.01 -18.26
CA PRO A 162 8.95 -37.30 -19.69
C PRO A 162 8.93 -38.82 -19.91
N THR A 163 7.95 -39.31 -20.65
CA THR A 163 7.85 -40.73 -21.02
C THR A 163 8.24 -40.93 -22.47
N LEU A 164 9.12 -41.90 -22.76
CA LEU A 164 9.63 -42.16 -24.12
C LEU A 164 8.58 -42.76 -25.08
N PHE A 165 7.36 -43.01 -24.60
CA PHE A 165 6.31 -43.76 -25.30
C PHE A 165 4.96 -43.04 -25.36
N SER A 166 4.86 -41.81 -24.84
CA SER A 166 3.67 -40.96 -24.98
C SER A 166 3.98 -39.81 -25.92
N GLU A 167 3.14 -39.59 -26.93
CA GLU A 167 3.18 -38.36 -27.75
C GLU A 167 2.61 -37.15 -27.00
N GLU A 168 1.88 -37.38 -25.90
CA GLU A 168 1.22 -36.35 -25.10
C GLU A 168 1.87 -36.28 -23.71
N GLU A 169 2.51 -35.14 -23.42
CA GLU A 169 3.04 -34.81 -22.10
C GLU A 169 1.91 -34.25 -21.22
N GLU A 170 1.79 -34.74 -19.98
CA GLU A 170 0.88 -34.13 -19.02
C GLU A 170 1.33 -32.68 -18.71
N PRO A 171 0.41 -31.74 -18.49
CA PRO A 171 0.79 -30.37 -18.18
C PRO A 171 1.32 -30.25 -16.75
N THR A 172 2.32 -29.38 -16.56
CA THR A 172 2.75 -28.96 -15.22
C THR A 172 1.61 -28.20 -14.53
N THR A 173 1.33 -28.55 -13.27
CA THR A 173 0.27 -27.90 -12.47
C THR A 173 0.83 -27.35 -11.16
N ALA A 174 0.20 -26.31 -10.63
CA ALA A 174 0.59 -25.72 -9.35
C ALA A 174 -0.62 -25.30 -8.50
N SER A 175 -0.51 -25.50 -7.19
CA SER A 175 -1.48 -25.03 -6.19
C SER A 175 -0.78 -24.15 -5.16
N ILE A 176 -1.32 -22.96 -4.96
CA ILE A 176 -0.78 -21.97 -4.04
C ILE A 176 -1.82 -21.69 -2.98
N VAL A 177 -1.44 -21.89 -1.72
CA VAL A 177 -2.24 -21.49 -0.57
C VAL A 177 -1.59 -20.26 0.06
N VAL A 178 -2.34 -19.17 0.18
CA VAL A 178 -1.88 -17.92 0.79
C VAL A 178 -2.58 -17.72 2.13
N ASP A 179 -1.80 -17.31 3.13
CA ASP A 179 -2.28 -16.78 4.40
C ASP A 179 -2.14 -15.26 4.36
N LEU A 180 -3.24 -14.54 4.56
CA LEU A 180 -3.31 -13.10 4.43
C LEU A 180 -3.15 -12.41 5.77
N GLU A 181 -2.60 -11.20 5.74
CA GLU A 181 -2.55 -10.37 6.94
C GLU A 181 -3.96 -9.98 7.41
N SER A 182 -4.10 -9.77 8.72
CA SER A 182 -5.40 -9.54 9.35
C SER A 182 -6.10 -8.31 8.75
N GLY A 183 -7.25 -8.53 8.12
CA GLY A 183 -8.05 -7.47 7.46
C GLY A 183 -7.54 -7.03 6.09
N GLN A 184 -6.49 -7.66 5.55
CA GLN A 184 -6.03 -7.46 4.18
C GLN A 184 -6.75 -8.41 3.22
N ARG A 185 -6.79 -8.02 1.94
CA ARG A 185 -7.25 -8.87 0.83
C ARG A 185 -6.27 -8.72 -0.33
N LEU A 186 -6.07 -9.79 -1.09
CA LEU A 186 -5.34 -9.71 -2.35
C LEU A 186 -6.22 -9.05 -3.42
N GLY A 187 -5.73 -7.98 -4.03
CA GLY A 187 -6.35 -7.38 -5.21
C GLY A 187 -6.17 -8.27 -6.45
N GLN A 188 -7.03 -8.12 -7.46
CA GLN A 188 -6.95 -8.93 -8.68
C GLN A 188 -5.60 -8.76 -9.40
N GLU A 189 -5.03 -7.56 -9.39
CA GLU A 189 -3.69 -7.28 -9.93
C GLU A 189 -2.60 -8.06 -9.18
N GLN A 190 -2.69 -8.18 -7.86
CA GLN A 190 -1.73 -8.94 -7.06
C GLN A 190 -1.86 -10.45 -7.31
N VAL A 191 -3.09 -10.95 -7.45
CA VAL A 191 -3.36 -12.35 -7.81
C VAL A 191 -2.77 -12.66 -9.19
N GLN A 192 -2.98 -11.79 -10.18
CA GLN A 192 -2.38 -11.92 -11.52
C GLN A 192 -0.84 -11.84 -11.49
N ALA A 193 -0.29 -10.95 -10.66
CA ALA A 193 1.17 -10.86 -10.49
C ALA A 193 1.74 -12.17 -9.92
N ILE A 194 1.08 -12.76 -8.92
CA ILE A 194 1.48 -14.06 -8.34
C ILE A 194 1.37 -15.17 -9.38
N SER A 195 0.27 -15.25 -10.15
CA SER A 195 0.10 -16.27 -11.18
C SER A 195 1.16 -16.17 -12.27
N HIS A 196 1.46 -14.95 -12.74
CA HIS A 196 2.50 -14.73 -13.74
C HIS A 196 3.90 -15.05 -13.21
N LEU A 197 4.24 -14.61 -12.00
CA LEU A 197 5.52 -14.90 -11.36
C LEU A 197 5.77 -16.42 -11.30
N VAL A 198 4.79 -17.19 -10.81
CA VAL A 198 4.93 -18.63 -10.65
C VAL A 198 4.94 -19.34 -12.01
N SER A 199 4.06 -18.98 -12.94
CA SER A 199 4.07 -19.55 -14.30
C SER A 199 5.39 -19.31 -15.04
N SER A 200 6.05 -18.18 -14.81
CA SER A 200 7.36 -17.88 -15.40
C SER A 200 8.53 -18.57 -14.70
N ALA A 201 8.35 -18.99 -13.45
CA ALA A 201 9.41 -19.61 -12.64
C ALA A 201 9.45 -21.14 -12.80
N VAL A 202 8.36 -21.76 -13.26
CA VAL A 202 8.23 -23.21 -13.40
C VAL A 202 8.10 -23.58 -14.87
N GLU A 203 8.94 -24.51 -15.33
CA GLU A 203 8.91 -24.98 -16.72
C GLU A 203 7.59 -25.72 -17.04
N GLY A 204 7.00 -25.37 -18.19
CA GLY A 204 5.75 -26.00 -18.67
C GLY A 204 4.48 -25.58 -17.91
N LEU A 205 4.58 -24.67 -16.92
CA LEU A 205 3.42 -24.19 -16.17
C LEU A 205 2.77 -23.00 -16.88
N THR A 206 1.50 -23.14 -17.26
CA THR A 206 0.68 -22.04 -17.79
C THR A 206 -0.18 -21.44 -16.67
N PRO A 207 -0.59 -20.15 -16.77
CA PRO A 207 -1.51 -19.54 -15.81
C PRO A 207 -2.85 -20.29 -15.67
N ASP A 208 -3.27 -21.01 -16.71
CA ASP A 208 -4.49 -21.83 -16.73
C ASP A 208 -4.38 -23.13 -15.89
N ASN A 209 -3.17 -23.56 -15.56
CA ASN A 209 -2.92 -24.76 -14.75
C ASN A 209 -2.53 -24.43 -13.31
N LEU A 210 -2.86 -23.22 -12.87
CA LEU A 210 -2.50 -22.67 -11.58
C LEU A 210 -3.76 -22.32 -10.76
N THR A 211 -3.77 -22.73 -9.50
CA THR A 211 -4.86 -22.41 -8.57
C THR A 211 -4.32 -21.66 -7.36
N ILE A 212 -4.94 -20.54 -6.99
CA ILE A 212 -4.60 -19.74 -5.80
C ILE A 212 -5.78 -19.75 -4.85
N VAL A 213 -5.55 -20.16 -3.61
CA VAL A 213 -6.58 -20.28 -2.57
C VAL A 213 -6.13 -19.58 -1.30
N ASP A 214 -7.04 -18.90 -0.63
CA ASP A 214 -6.85 -18.29 0.69
C ASP A 214 -7.12 -19.33 1.81
N MET A 215 -6.54 -19.15 3.00
CA MET A 215 -6.77 -20.04 4.17
C MET A 215 -8.24 -20.16 4.57
N ASN A 216 -9.06 -19.17 4.22
CA ASN A 216 -10.52 -19.19 4.42
C ASN A 216 -11.29 -20.06 3.40
N GLY A 217 -10.60 -20.70 2.45
CA GLY A 217 -11.21 -21.54 1.41
C GLY A 217 -11.76 -20.75 0.22
N ASN A 218 -11.41 -19.47 0.10
CA ASN A 218 -11.77 -18.65 -1.05
C ASN A 218 -10.79 -18.91 -2.19
N VAL A 219 -11.29 -19.32 -3.36
CA VAL A 219 -10.48 -19.42 -4.57
C VAL A 219 -10.30 -18.03 -5.16
N LEU A 220 -9.05 -17.58 -5.24
CA LEU A 220 -8.66 -16.25 -5.74
C LEU A 220 -8.34 -16.29 -7.24
N ALA A 221 -7.74 -17.38 -7.69
CA ALA A 221 -7.56 -17.70 -9.10
C ALA A 221 -7.82 -19.19 -9.30
N ASP A 222 -8.65 -19.51 -10.26
CA ASP A 222 -8.85 -20.87 -10.76
C ASP A 222 -8.49 -20.87 -12.23
N GLY A 223 -7.36 -21.50 -12.56
CA GLY A 223 -6.95 -21.69 -13.94
C GLY A 223 -7.92 -22.61 -14.71
N THR A 224 -8.72 -23.41 -14.01
CA THR A 224 -9.87 -24.09 -14.59
C THR A 224 -11.03 -23.11 -14.70
N VAL A 225 -10.87 -22.18 -15.63
CA VAL A 225 -11.95 -21.33 -16.14
C VAL A 225 -12.94 -22.25 -16.87
N SER A 226 -13.73 -23.00 -16.10
CA SER A 226 -14.93 -23.65 -16.60
C SER A 226 -15.76 -22.57 -17.26
N ALA A 227 -16.25 -22.80 -18.49
CA ALA A 227 -16.93 -21.79 -19.29
C ALA A 227 -18.06 -21.03 -18.54
N ASN A 228 -18.65 -21.64 -17.50
CA ASN A 228 -19.60 -20.99 -16.60
C ASN A 228 -18.97 -19.95 -15.63
N THR A 229 -17.77 -20.19 -15.11
CA THR A 229 -17.04 -19.24 -14.25
C THR A 229 -16.41 -18.12 -15.07
N ALA A 230 -15.98 -18.41 -16.31
CA ALA A 230 -15.52 -17.41 -17.28
C ALA A 230 -16.56 -16.31 -17.51
N SER A 231 -17.82 -16.71 -17.74
CA SER A 231 -18.94 -15.77 -17.92
C SER A 231 -19.23 -14.95 -16.67
N MET A 232 -19.03 -15.49 -15.47
CA MET A 232 -19.21 -14.77 -14.21
C MET A 232 -18.07 -13.78 -13.92
N VAL A 233 -16.82 -14.15 -14.23
CA VAL A 233 -15.65 -13.26 -14.10
C VAL A 233 -15.69 -12.14 -15.15
N LEU A 234 -16.05 -12.46 -16.40
CA LEU A 234 -16.29 -11.47 -17.46
C LEU A 234 -17.44 -10.52 -17.06
N SER A 235 -18.51 -11.02 -16.45
CA SER A 235 -19.58 -10.18 -15.93
C SER A 235 -19.10 -9.26 -14.80
N SER A 236 -18.23 -9.74 -13.90
CA SER A 236 -17.69 -8.91 -12.82
C SER A 236 -16.76 -7.80 -13.33
N SER A 237 -15.90 -8.08 -14.32
CA SER A 237 -15.00 -7.08 -14.91
C SER A 237 -15.75 -6.08 -15.79
N GLN A 238 -16.83 -6.50 -16.46
CA GLN A 238 -17.77 -5.61 -17.17
C GLN A 238 -18.45 -4.63 -16.21
N VAL A 239 -18.97 -5.12 -15.07
CA VAL A 239 -19.59 -4.28 -14.04
C VAL A 239 -18.57 -3.31 -13.43
N GLU A 240 -17.34 -3.76 -13.18
CA GLU A 240 -16.28 -2.89 -12.67
C GLU A 240 -15.86 -1.83 -13.68
N SER A 241 -15.71 -2.20 -14.95
CA SER A 241 -15.41 -1.27 -16.04
C SER A 241 -16.49 -0.21 -16.21
N GLN A 242 -17.77 -0.62 -16.14
CA GLN A 242 -18.91 0.28 -16.14
C GLN A 242 -18.85 1.26 -14.95
N ARG A 243 -18.66 0.78 -13.72
CA ARG A 243 -18.53 1.63 -12.52
C ARG A 243 -17.35 2.58 -12.60
N ASN A 244 -16.23 2.15 -13.16
CA ASN A 244 -15.04 2.98 -13.31
C ASN A 244 -15.28 4.10 -14.31
N PHE A 245 -15.96 3.82 -15.43
CA PHE A 245 -16.37 4.83 -16.38
C PHE A 245 -17.38 5.83 -15.78
N GLU A 246 -18.39 5.33 -15.06
CA GLU A 246 -19.37 6.17 -14.36
C GLU A 246 -18.68 7.11 -13.36
N ARG A 247 -17.72 6.60 -12.58
CA ARG A 247 -16.94 7.37 -11.62
C ARG A 247 -16.03 8.40 -12.30
N ASP A 248 -15.35 8.04 -13.38
CA ASP A 248 -14.51 8.99 -14.13
C ASP A 248 -15.35 10.13 -14.69
N MET A 249 -16.53 9.82 -15.25
CA MET A 249 -17.45 10.82 -15.76
C MET A 249 -18.01 11.71 -14.63
N GLU A 250 -18.37 11.12 -13.50
CA GLU A 250 -18.81 11.84 -12.31
C GLU A 250 -17.75 12.84 -11.85
N LEU A 251 -16.49 12.41 -11.70
CA LEU A 251 -15.38 13.26 -11.29
C LEU A 251 -15.08 14.39 -12.29
N ARG A 252 -15.20 14.13 -13.60
CA ARG A 252 -15.03 15.16 -14.64
C ARG A 252 -16.09 16.26 -14.54
N ILE A 253 -17.35 15.87 -14.40
CA ILE A 253 -18.44 16.85 -14.28
C ILE A 253 -18.35 17.56 -12.93
N GLU A 254 -18.13 16.83 -11.84
CA GLU A 254 -18.00 17.40 -10.50
C GLU A 254 -16.84 18.39 -10.41
N SER A 255 -15.65 18.06 -10.95
CA SER A 255 -14.48 18.95 -10.91
C SER A 255 -14.72 20.25 -11.68
N MET A 256 -15.44 20.20 -12.80
CA MET A 256 -15.85 21.40 -13.52
C MET A 256 -16.84 22.24 -12.70
N LEU A 257 -17.89 21.62 -12.15
CA LEU A 257 -18.89 22.30 -11.34
C LEU A 257 -18.30 22.87 -10.05
N ARG A 258 -17.32 22.18 -9.45
CA ARG A 258 -16.59 22.63 -8.26
C ARG A 258 -15.84 23.94 -8.50
N ASN A 259 -15.26 24.12 -9.68
CA ASN A 259 -14.54 25.35 -10.03
C ASN A 259 -15.48 26.54 -10.26
N VAL A 260 -16.74 26.29 -10.64
CA VAL A 260 -17.73 27.34 -10.91
C VAL A 260 -18.56 27.67 -9.67
N LEU A 261 -19.00 26.65 -8.92
CA LEU A 261 -19.95 26.76 -7.81
C LEU A 261 -19.28 26.69 -6.43
N GLY A 262 -18.05 26.18 -6.35
CA GLY A 262 -17.33 25.90 -5.11
C GLY A 262 -17.41 24.43 -4.66
N PRO A 263 -16.60 24.03 -3.66
CA PRO A 263 -16.66 22.69 -3.08
C PRO A 263 -18.03 22.42 -2.45
N ASP A 264 -18.50 21.18 -2.59
CA ASP A 264 -19.74 20.65 -1.98
C ASP A 264 -21.02 21.44 -2.34
N LYS A 265 -21.04 22.06 -3.52
CA LYS A 265 -22.18 22.85 -4.05
C LYS A 265 -22.90 22.17 -5.21
N ALA A 266 -22.37 21.07 -5.71
CA ALA A 266 -23.00 20.24 -6.71
C ALA A 266 -22.80 18.77 -6.38
N VAL A 267 -23.83 17.96 -6.61
CA VAL A 267 -23.76 16.49 -6.56
C VAL A 267 -24.12 15.97 -7.94
N VAL A 268 -23.23 15.18 -8.50
CA VAL A 268 -23.42 14.59 -9.83
C VAL A 268 -23.59 13.09 -9.66
N ARG A 269 -24.53 12.49 -10.39
CA ARG A 269 -24.62 11.04 -10.56
C ARG A 269 -24.70 10.73 -12.04
N VAL A 270 -23.90 9.76 -12.45
CA VAL A 270 -23.85 9.29 -13.83
C VAL A 270 -24.14 7.80 -13.82
N THR A 271 -25.00 7.37 -14.74
CA THR A 271 -25.24 5.96 -15.03
C THR A 271 -25.05 5.76 -16.53
N ALA A 272 -24.24 4.78 -16.88
CA ALA A 272 -23.94 4.46 -18.28
C ALA A 272 -24.44 3.06 -18.58
N ASP A 273 -25.34 2.95 -19.56
CA ASP A 273 -25.68 1.68 -20.18
C ASP A 273 -24.66 1.38 -21.27
N MET A 274 -24.01 0.22 -21.19
CA MET A 274 -22.91 -0.18 -22.07
C MET A 274 -23.21 -1.51 -22.73
N ASN A 275 -23.04 -1.55 -24.05
CA ASN A 275 -23.13 -2.77 -24.82
C ASN A 275 -21.79 -3.51 -24.84
N TRP A 276 -21.79 -4.73 -24.31
CA TRP A 276 -20.65 -5.64 -24.23
C TRP A 276 -20.63 -6.71 -25.34
N ASP A 277 -21.54 -6.62 -26.31
CA ASP A 277 -21.63 -7.57 -27.42
C ASP A 277 -20.46 -7.36 -28.38
N GLN A 278 -19.70 -8.42 -28.61
CA GLN A 278 -18.68 -8.46 -29.65
C GLN A 278 -19.34 -8.85 -30.97
N VAL A 279 -19.62 -7.86 -31.82
CA VAL A 279 -20.19 -8.09 -33.14
C VAL A 279 -19.09 -8.11 -34.19
N GLN A 280 -18.93 -9.24 -34.89
CA GLN A 280 -18.09 -9.36 -36.07
C GLN A 280 -18.96 -9.26 -37.32
N ILE A 281 -18.80 -8.19 -38.08
CA ILE A 281 -19.50 -7.99 -39.36
C ILE A 281 -18.50 -8.24 -40.49
N GLU A 282 -18.73 -9.29 -41.27
CA GLU A 282 -18.00 -9.56 -42.50
C GLU A 282 -18.88 -9.18 -43.69
N THR A 283 -18.50 -8.10 -44.38
CA THR A 283 -19.18 -7.61 -45.57
C THR A 283 -18.34 -7.93 -46.79
N GLU A 284 -18.83 -8.81 -47.66
CA GLU A 284 -18.24 -9.10 -48.97
C GLU A 284 -19.04 -8.32 -50.03
N ARG A 285 -18.42 -7.31 -50.64
CA ARG A 285 -19.00 -6.59 -51.78
C ARG A 285 -18.27 -6.95 -53.07
N PHE A 286 -19.05 -7.27 -54.09
CA PHE A 286 -18.57 -7.49 -55.45
C PHE A 286 -18.84 -6.23 -56.28
N PHE A 287 -17.80 -5.68 -56.89
CA PHE A 287 -17.93 -4.60 -57.85
C PHE A 287 -17.88 -5.20 -59.26
N PRO A 288 -19.02 -5.37 -59.95
CA PRO A 288 -18.99 -5.58 -61.38
C PRO A 288 -18.43 -4.31 -62.02
N GLY A 289 -17.36 -4.42 -62.82
CA GLY A 289 -16.88 -3.31 -63.65
C GLY A 289 -17.98 -2.85 -64.61
N GLU A 290 -17.95 -1.58 -65.04
CA GLU A 290 -18.97 -0.93 -65.88
C GLU A 290 -19.29 -1.67 -67.20
N GLU A 291 -18.42 -2.54 -67.67
CA GLU A 291 -18.69 -3.48 -68.77
C GLU A 291 -18.12 -4.87 -68.39
N ASP A 292 -18.99 -5.77 -67.94
CA ASP A 292 -18.73 -7.20 -67.74
C ASP A 292 -17.37 -7.58 -67.12
N GLY A 293 -17.05 -7.11 -65.90
CA GLY A 293 -15.89 -7.59 -65.13
C GLY A 293 -14.55 -7.56 -65.88
N VAL A 294 -13.50 -8.17 -65.31
CA VAL A 294 -12.23 -8.33 -66.05
C VAL A 294 -12.19 -9.73 -66.64
N LEU A 295 -12.08 -9.85 -67.97
CA LEU A 295 -11.99 -11.13 -68.65
C LEU A 295 -10.73 -11.89 -68.20
N ARG A 296 -10.88 -13.03 -67.51
CA ARG A 296 -9.76 -13.89 -67.08
C ARG A 296 -9.37 -14.91 -68.13
N SER A 297 -10.34 -15.57 -68.76
CA SER A 297 -10.11 -16.47 -69.90
C SER A 297 -11.35 -16.61 -70.77
N SER A 298 -11.15 -16.73 -72.08
CA SER A 298 -12.22 -17.02 -73.03
C SER A 298 -11.81 -18.20 -73.93
N ARG A 299 -12.67 -19.23 -73.99
CA ARG A 299 -12.52 -20.38 -74.88
C ARG A 299 -13.66 -20.34 -75.88
N ARG A 300 -13.32 -20.17 -77.16
CA ARG A 300 -14.27 -20.19 -78.28
C ARG A 300 -13.97 -21.39 -79.16
N ILE A 301 -14.93 -22.32 -79.28
CA ILE A 301 -14.90 -23.45 -80.22
C ILE A 301 -16.03 -23.22 -81.21
N SER A 302 -15.68 -23.12 -82.50
CA SER A 302 -16.66 -23.03 -83.58
C SER A 302 -16.41 -24.19 -84.53
N GLU A 303 -17.33 -25.14 -84.58
CA GLU A 303 -17.33 -26.25 -85.54
C GLU A 303 -18.47 -26.02 -86.53
N THR A 304 -18.14 -25.94 -87.82
CA THR A 304 -19.14 -25.86 -88.90
C THR A 304 -18.90 -27.03 -89.83
N TYR A 305 -19.91 -27.87 -89.99
CA TYR A 305 -19.93 -29.00 -90.92
C TYR A 305 -21.06 -28.79 -91.92
N SER A 306 -20.71 -28.81 -93.21
CA SER A 306 -21.65 -28.78 -94.33
C SER A 306 -21.47 -30.05 -95.14
N GLY A 307 -22.42 -30.98 -95.04
CA GLY A 307 -22.51 -32.16 -95.90
C GLY A 307 -23.76 -32.10 -96.78
N THR A 308 -23.64 -32.61 -98.01
CA THR A 308 -24.74 -32.74 -98.97
C THR A 308 -25.19 -34.20 -98.98
N ASP A 309 -26.42 -34.48 -98.55
CA ASP A 309 -27.01 -35.82 -98.61
C ASP A 309 -27.56 -36.09 -100.02
N ASP A 310 -27.11 -37.17 -100.68
CA ASP A 310 -27.63 -37.65 -101.96
C ASP A 310 -28.90 -38.48 -101.73
N THR A 311 -30.06 -37.89 -102.02
CA THR A 311 -31.39 -38.48 -101.77
C THR A 311 -31.89 -39.25 -102.98
N THR A 312 -31.63 -40.56 -103.05
CA THR A 312 -32.36 -41.47 -103.95
C THR A 312 -33.64 -41.96 -103.26
N GLY A 313 -34.78 -41.36 -103.57
CA GLY A 313 -36.10 -41.73 -103.01
C GLY A 313 -37.18 -41.84 -104.08
N GLY A 314 -37.67 -43.05 -104.34
CA GLY A 314 -38.83 -43.31 -105.19
C GLY A 314 -40.16 -43.09 -104.45
N VAL A 315 -41.18 -42.59 -105.16
CA VAL A 315 -42.53 -42.27 -104.65
C VAL A 315 -43.45 -43.50 -104.60
N PRO A 316 -44.04 -43.83 -103.43
CA PRO A 316 -45.16 -44.78 -103.33
C PRO A 316 -46.50 -44.09 -103.01
N GLY A 317 -47.53 -44.33 -103.83
CA GLY A 317 -48.94 -44.11 -103.44
C GLY A 317 -49.82 -43.44 -104.51
N VAL A 318 -50.80 -44.18 -105.03
CA VAL A 318 -51.76 -43.77 -106.07
C VAL A 318 -52.98 -43.01 -105.50
N ALA A 319 -53.53 -42.11 -106.32
CA ALA A 319 -54.67 -41.24 -106.02
C ALA A 319 -56.02 -42.01 -105.98
N ALA A 320 -56.85 -41.72 -104.97
CA ALA A 320 -58.22 -42.19 -104.88
C ALA A 320 -59.22 -41.02 -104.84
N ASN A 321 -59.78 -40.72 -106.02
CA ASN A 321 -61.19 -40.38 -106.28
C ASN A 321 -61.94 -39.46 -105.28
N VAL A 322 -61.79 -38.14 -105.43
CA VAL A 322 -62.77 -37.14 -104.98
C VAL A 322 -62.98 -36.11 -106.12
N PRO A 323 -64.21 -35.86 -106.61
CA PRO A 323 -64.47 -34.92 -107.69
C PRO A 323 -64.37 -33.46 -107.23
N ASP A 324 -63.66 -32.68 -108.04
CA ASP A 324 -63.56 -31.23 -108.26
C ASP A 324 -63.82 -30.23 -107.12
N GLU A 325 -62.87 -29.29 -107.07
CA GLU A 325 -62.84 -28.02 -106.34
C GLU A 325 -62.22 -28.05 -104.93
N ALA A 326 -60.90 -28.25 -104.89
CA ALA A 326 -60.05 -27.59 -103.90
C ALA A 326 -58.72 -27.15 -104.55
N PRO A 327 -58.27 -25.91 -104.31
CA PRO A 327 -57.19 -25.27 -105.06
C PRO A 327 -55.83 -25.95 -104.83
N THR A 328 -55.11 -26.09 -105.94
CA THR A 328 -53.70 -26.47 -106.01
C THR A 328 -52.85 -25.53 -105.17
N PHE A 329 -52.37 -26.00 -104.02
CA PHE A 329 -51.14 -25.46 -103.44
C PHE A 329 -50.00 -26.31 -103.98
N GLN A 330 -49.22 -25.73 -104.89
CA GLN A 330 -47.91 -26.25 -105.26
C GLN A 330 -47.06 -26.28 -103.99
N THR A 331 -46.89 -27.46 -103.41
CA THR A 331 -45.78 -27.70 -102.52
C THR A 331 -44.55 -27.87 -103.42
N GLU A 332 -43.81 -26.79 -103.65
CA GLU A 332 -42.42 -26.90 -104.10
C GLU A 332 -41.64 -27.57 -102.97
N ILE A 333 -41.47 -28.88 -103.10
CA ILE A 333 -40.47 -29.62 -102.36
C ILE A 333 -39.13 -29.33 -103.03
N THR A 334 -38.56 -28.16 -102.78
CA THR A 334 -37.14 -27.90 -103.02
C THR A 334 -36.39 -28.37 -101.78
N GLY A 335 -36.15 -29.68 -101.72
CA GLY A 335 -35.26 -30.26 -100.74
C GLY A 335 -33.82 -29.90 -101.08
N THR A 336 -33.26 -28.91 -100.38
CA THR A 336 -31.83 -28.92 -100.04
C THR A 336 -31.76 -29.25 -98.55
N ASN A 337 -31.92 -30.54 -98.22
CA ASN A 337 -31.52 -31.05 -96.92
C ASN A 337 -29.99 -31.15 -96.92
N GLY A 338 -29.32 -30.02 -96.72
CA GLY A 338 -27.95 -30.02 -96.24
C GLY A 338 -28.00 -30.16 -94.73
N SER A 339 -27.43 -31.22 -94.15
CA SER A 339 -27.25 -31.29 -92.70
C SER A 339 -26.13 -30.32 -92.32
N GLY A 340 -26.48 -29.05 -92.13
CA GLY A 340 -25.60 -28.05 -91.56
C GLY A 340 -25.51 -28.27 -90.05
N TYR A 341 -24.38 -28.75 -89.56
CA TYR A 341 -24.10 -28.79 -88.12
C TYR A 341 -23.21 -27.59 -87.78
N GLN A 342 -23.73 -26.68 -86.96
CA GLN A 342 -22.96 -25.57 -86.42
C GLN A 342 -22.95 -25.70 -84.90
N ARG A 343 -21.76 -25.90 -84.33
CA ARG A 343 -21.52 -25.86 -82.88
C ARG A 343 -20.71 -24.62 -82.56
N PHE A 344 -21.27 -23.78 -81.69
CA PHE A 344 -20.58 -22.63 -81.13
C PHE A 344 -20.55 -22.76 -79.62
N ASP A 345 -19.38 -23.10 -79.07
CA ASP A 345 -19.15 -23.08 -77.62
C ASP A 345 -18.32 -21.86 -77.26
N LEU A 346 -18.86 -20.99 -76.41
CA LEU A 346 -18.15 -19.86 -75.80
C LEU A 346 -18.17 -20.02 -74.29
N THR A 347 -17.00 -20.24 -73.69
CA THR A 347 -16.83 -20.22 -72.24
C THR A 347 -16.00 -19.01 -71.87
N THR A 348 -16.58 -18.08 -71.12
CA THR A 348 -15.91 -16.86 -70.67
C THR A 348 -15.89 -16.82 -69.15
N ASN A 349 -14.68 -16.73 -68.57
CA ASN A 349 -14.47 -16.58 -67.14
C ASN A 349 -14.11 -15.14 -66.83
N TYR A 350 -14.78 -14.54 -65.85
CA TYR A 350 -14.55 -13.18 -65.38
C TYR A 350 -13.94 -13.20 -63.98
N GLU A 351 -13.03 -12.27 -63.72
CA GLU A 351 -12.64 -11.88 -62.37
C GLU A 351 -13.43 -10.63 -61.98
N VAL A 352 -14.17 -10.73 -60.87
CA VAL A 352 -14.88 -9.60 -60.26
C VAL A 352 -14.05 -9.05 -59.11
N SER A 353 -13.96 -7.74 -59.03
CA SER A 353 -13.28 -7.10 -57.89
C SER A 353 -14.08 -7.39 -56.63
N ARG A 354 -13.45 -8.05 -55.66
CA ARG A 354 -14.01 -8.31 -54.34
C ARG A 354 -13.40 -7.35 -53.33
N SER A 355 -14.25 -6.69 -52.56
CA SER A 355 -13.86 -6.00 -51.33
C SER A 355 -14.44 -6.74 -50.14
N THR A 356 -13.57 -7.32 -49.33
CA THR A 356 -13.94 -7.94 -48.05
C THR A 356 -13.63 -6.95 -46.94
N SER A 357 -14.66 -6.48 -46.25
CA SER A 357 -14.53 -5.63 -45.07
C SER A 357 -14.90 -6.46 -43.85
N ARG A 358 -13.93 -6.65 -42.96
CA ARG A 358 -14.14 -7.27 -41.65
C ARG A 358 -14.12 -6.16 -40.61
N VAL A 359 -15.27 -5.88 -40.01
CA VAL A 359 -15.40 -4.92 -38.90
C VAL A 359 -15.61 -5.73 -37.63
N ILE A 360 -14.67 -5.59 -36.70
CA ILE A 360 -14.78 -6.12 -35.35
C ILE A 360 -15.18 -4.94 -34.47
N SER A 361 -16.44 -4.91 -34.02
CA SER A 361 -16.90 -3.90 -33.08
C SER A 361 -16.25 -4.14 -31.72
N ALA A 362 -15.64 -3.09 -31.17
CA ALA A 362 -15.12 -3.13 -29.80
C ALA A 362 -16.29 -3.23 -28.81
N THR A 363 -16.12 -4.05 -27.78
CA THR A 363 -17.05 -4.17 -26.65
C THR A 363 -16.93 -2.94 -25.73
N GLY A 364 -18.01 -2.56 -25.06
CA GLY A 364 -18.03 -1.42 -24.12
C GLY A 364 -18.44 -0.10 -24.77
N GLN A 365 -19.23 -0.14 -25.85
CA GLN A 365 -19.81 1.08 -26.40
C GLN A 365 -20.94 1.58 -25.49
N VAL A 366 -20.96 2.88 -25.19
CA VAL A 366 -22.04 3.49 -24.43
C VAL A 366 -23.29 3.54 -25.30
N GLU A 367 -24.36 2.86 -24.89
CA GLU A 367 -25.68 2.91 -25.54
C GLU A 367 -26.52 4.06 -25.00
N GLN A 368 -26.46 4.31 -23.70
CA GLN A 368 -27.22 5.38 -23.08
C GLN A 368 -26.46 5.97 -21.91
N LEU A 369 -26.44 7.30 -21.82
CA LEU A 369 -25.92 8.02 -20.68
C LEU A 369 -27.05 8.75 -19.94
N SER A 370 -27.20 8.48 -18.65
CA SER A 370 -28.11 9.20 -17.76
C SER A 370 -27.28 10.03 -16.77
N VAL A 371 -27.42 11.35 -16.84
CA VAL A 371 -26.71 12.27 -15.96
C VAL A 371 -27.72 13.06 -15.12
N SER A 372 -27.57 13.01 -13.81
CA SER A 372 -28.34 13.83 -12.87
C SER A 372 -27.39 14.76 -12.14
N VAL A 373 -27.64 16.07 -12.27
CA VAL A 373 -26.89 17.10 -11.56
C VAL A 373 -27.81 17.80 -10.57
N MET A 374 -27.44 17.79 -9.31
CA MET A 374 -28.10 18.57 -8.27
C MET A 374 -27.20 19.74 -7.88
N VAL A 375 -27.77 20.94 -7.78
CA VAL A 375 -27.04 22.17 -7.42
C VAL A 375 -27.67 22.88 -6.22
N ASP A 376 -26.84 23.36 -5.30
CA ASP A 376 -27.28 23.97 -4.05
C ASP A 376 -27.66 25.45 -4.23
N ASN A 377 -28.91 25.79 -3.90
CA ASN A 377 -29.39 27.17 -3.73
C ASN A 377 -29.19 28.09 -4.96
N ILE A 378 -29.44 27.59 -6.18
CA ILE A 378 -29.42 28.38 -7.42
C ILE A 378 -30.86 28.61 -7.89
N THR A 379 -31.35 29.83 -7.72
CA THR A 379 -32.71 30.22 -8.13
C THR A 379 -32.76 30.89 -9.51
N ASP A 380 -31.61 31.22 -10.11
CA ASP A 380 -31.55 31.88 -11.42
C ASP A 380 -31.64 30.87 -12.58
N THR A 381 -32.70 30.97 -13.37
CA THR A 381 -32.98 30.10 -14.51
C THR A 381 -31.92 30.20 -15.60
N GLN A 382 -31.27 31.37 -15.77
CA GLN A 382 -30.22 31.55 -16.79
C GLN A 382 -28.94 30.80 -16.41
N THR A 383 -28.57 30.84 -15.13
CA THR A 383 -27.41 30.10 -14.60
C THR A 383 -27.63 28.59 -14.69
N ILE A 384 -28.85 28.10 -14.43
CA ILE A 384 -29.19 26.67 -14.59
C ILE A 384 -29.05 26.22 -16.05
N ALA A 385 -29.53 27.02 -17.01
CA ALA A 385 -29.40 26.70 -18.43
C ALA A 385 -27.93 26.70 -18.90
N ALA A 386 -27.08 27.59 -18.36
CA ALA A 386 -25.65 27.58 -18.65
C ALA A 386 -24.95 26.34 -18.09
N ILE A 387 -25.32 25.91 -16.88
CA ILE A 387 -24.82 24.68 -16.25
C ILE A 387 -25.26 23.45 -17.05
N GLU A 388 -26.49 23.44 -17.54
CA GLU A 388 -27.01 22.36 -18.38
C GLU A 388 -26.18 22.23 -19.68
N GLN A 389 -25.95 23.33 -20.40
CA GLN A 389 -25.13 23.32 -21.62
C GLN A 389 -23.67 22.92 -21.36
N ALA A 390 -23.09 23.39 -20.26
CA ALA A 390 -21.73 23.00 -19.86
C ALA A 390 -21.65 21.50 -19.53
N THR A 391 -22.67 20.96 -18.86
CA THR A 391 -22.76 19.54 -18.54
C THR A 391 -22.93 18.69 -19.80
N ILE A 392 -23.77 19.11 -20.76
CA ILE A 392 -23.92 18.44 -22.06
C ILE A 392 -22.58 18.34 -22.78
N ALA A 393 -21.84 19.45 -22.84
CA ALA A 393 -20.55 19.50 -23.52
C ALA A 393 -19.48 18.64 -22.84
N ALA A 394 -19.44 18.59 -21.51
CA ALA A 394 -18.44 17.82 -20.77
C ALA A 394 -18.74 16.33 -20.67
N ALA A 395 -20.02 15.96 -20.58
CA ALA A 395 -20.44 14.57 -20.55
C ALA A 395 -20.48 13.93 -21.96
N GLY A 396 -20.38 14.74 -23.02
CA GLY A 396 -20.49 14.25 -24.40
C GLY A 396 -21.89 13.72 -24.73
N ILE A 397 -22.91 14.31 -24.12
CA ILE A 397 -24.31 13.87 -24.24
C ILE A 397 -24.78 14.05 -25.68
N ASN A 398 -25.27 12.97 -26.26
CA ASN A 398 -25.82 12.96 -27.61
C ASN A 398 -27.32 12.60 -27.56
N PRO A 399 -28.24 13.53 -27.90
CA PRO A 399 -29.66 13.23 -27.89
C PRO A 399 -30.06 12.20 -28.96
N ALA A 400 -29.26 12.02 -30.03
CA ALA A 400 -29.49 10.98 -31.02
C ALA A 400 -29.18 9.56 -30.49
N ARG A 401 -28.38 9.45 -29.42
CA ARG A 401 -28.08 8.20 -28.72
C ARG A 401 -29.14 7.82 -27.69
N GLY A 402 -29.98 8.76 -27.25
CA GLY A 402 -31.01 8.54 -26.22
C GLY A 402 -30.58 8.95 -24.80
N ASP A 403 -29.50 9.71 -24.69
CA ASP A 403 -28.99 10.22 -23.42
C ASP A 403 -29.98 11.20 -22.75
N VAL A 404 -30.04 11.17 -21.41
CA VAL A 404 -30.92 12.02 -20.61
C VAL A 404 -30.12 12.83 -19.60
N LEU A 405 -30.37 14.14 -19.55
CA LEU A 405 -29.82 15.05 -18.55
C LEU A 405 -30.94 15.64 -17.70
N THR A 406 -30.78 15.61 -16.38
CA THR A 406 -31.66 16.32 -15.45
C THR A 406 -30.83 17.20 -14.53
N VAL A 407 -31.13 18.50 -14.51
CA VAL A 407 -30.50 19.47 -13.61
C VAL A 407 -31.56 20.03 -12.66
N ASN A 408 -31.39 19.79 -11.36
CA ASN A 408 -32.32 20.25 -10.32
C ASN A 408 -31.59 21.09 -9.28
N SER A 409 -32.21 22.17 -8.80
CA SER A 409 -31.71 22.91 -7.65
C SER A 409 -32.52 22.61 -6.39
N ILE A 410 -31.85 22.07 -5.37
CA ILE A 410 -32.43 21.73 -4.07
C ILE A 410 -31.44 22.19 -3.00
N PRO A 411 -31.87 22.87 -1.92
CA PRO A 411 -30.98 23.23 -0.84
C PRO A 411 -30.46 21.98 -0.13
N PHE A 412 -29.14 21.87 0.01
CA PHE A 412 -28.51 20.71 0.66
C PHE A 412 -28.49 20.84 2.19
N ASP A 413 -28.75 19.73 2.88
CA ASP A 413 -28.65 19.65 4.34
C ASP A 413 -27.19 19.44 4.76
N ARG A 414 -26.58 20.44 5.40
CA ARG A 414 -25.16 20.47 5.81
C ARG A 414 -24.97 20.31 7.31
N THR A 415 -26.02 19.98 8.05
CA THR A 415 -25.99 19.90 9.52
C THR A 415 -24.95 18.89 10.01
N PHE A 416 -24.80 17.76 9.32
CA PHE A 416 -23.90 16.67 9.70
C PHE A 416 -22.41 16.97 9.45
N GLU A 417 -22.06 17.69 8.38
CA GLU A 417 -20.67 18.02 8.06
C GLU A 417 -20.11 19.09 9.02
N VAL A 418 -20.96 20.03 9.42
CA VAL A 418 -20.61 21.06 10.43
C VAL A 418 -20.39 20.39 11.80
N GLU A 419 -21.17 19.38 12.15
CA GLU A 419 -21.01 18.62 13.40
C GLU A 419 -19.72 17.79 13.40
N GLN A 420 -19.38 17.12 12.29
CA GLN A 420 -18.13 16.37 12.17
C GLN A 420 -16.88 17.28 12.17
N ALA A 421 -16.93 18.42 11.48
CA ALA A 421 -15.83 19.39 11.51
C ALA A 421 -15.60 19.91 12.93
N ALA A 422 -16.67 20.23 13.66
CA ALA A 422 -16.59 20.62 15.07
C ALA A 422 -16.04 19.48 15.96
N ALA A 423 -16.47 18.23 15.72
CA ALA A 423 -15.98 17.06 16.45
C ALA A 423 -14.48 16.84 16.23
N LEU A 424 -14.00 16.93 14.98
CA LEU A 424 -12.58 16.80 14.63
C LEU A 424 -11.74 17.93 15.25
N GLU A 425 -12.23 19.17 15.25
CA GLU A 425 -11.55 20.27 15.93
C GLU A 425 -11.44 20.03 17.45
N THR A 426 -12.48 19.49 18.09
CA THR A 426 -12.43 19.17 19.53
C THR A 426 -11.49 18.00 19.83
N ALA A 427 -11.41 17.00 18.95
CA ALA A 427 -10.49 15.87 19.08
C ALA A 427 -9.02 16.31 18.93
N GLN A 428 -8.72 17.15 17.93
CA GLN A 428 -7.38 17.71 17.74
C GLN A 428 -6.94 18.59 18.91
N LYS A 429 -7.85 19.43 19.44
CA LYS A 429 -7.58 20.24 20.64
C LYS A 429 -7.31 19.33 21.86
N ARG A 430 -8.06 18.25 22.05
CA ARG A 430 -7.87 17.30 23.16
C ARG A 430 -6.51 16.60 23.09
N GLU A 431 -6.11 16.10 21.93
CA GLU A 431 -4.79 15.49 21.72
C GLU A 431 -3.66 16.48 22.02
N PHE A 432 -3.78 17.73 21.54
CA PHE A 432 -2.82 18.79 21.85
C PHE A 432 -2.72 19.07 23.36
N TYR A 433 -3.84 19.13 24.08
CA TYR A 433 -3.84 19.31 25.54
C TYR A 433 -3.26 18.13 26.31
N LEU A 434 -3.50 16.89 25.86
CA LEU A 434 -2.93 15.68 26.47
C LEU A 434 -1.41 15.61 26.25
N GLN A 435 -0.95 15.92 25.04
CA GLN A 435 0.47 16.01 24.74
C GLN A 435 1.15 17.10 25.56
N LEU A 436 0.52 18.28 25.68
CA LEU A 436 1.01 19.37 26.52
C LEU A 436 1.05 18.97 28.02
N ALA A 437 0.03 18.28 28.51
CA ALA A 437 -0.02 17.78 29.88
C ALA A 437 1.09 16.76 30.17
N GLN A 438 1.42 15.89 29.21
CA GLN A 438 2.54 14.94 29.32
C GLN A 438 3.89 15.68 29.42
N TRP A 439 4.12 16.70 28.60
CA TRP A 439 5.32 17.53 28.69
C TRP A 439 5.42 18.29 30.03
N ILE A 440 4.30 18.78 30.55
CA ILE A 440 4.24 19.42 31.87
C ILE A 440 4.55 18.41 32.98
N ALA A 441 4.03 17.17 32.90
CA ALA A 441 4.32 16.12 33.86
C ALA A 441 5.81 15.74 33.89
N VAL A 442 6.45 15.62 32.72
CA VAL A 442 7.90 15.38 32.60
C VAL A 442 8.71 16.54 33.21
N ALA A 443 8.30 17.78 32.96
CA ALA A 443 8.95 18.95 33.54
C ALA A 443 8.86 18.97 35.08
N ILE A 444 7.69 18.63 35.64
CA ILE A 444 7.50 18.53 37.10
C ILE A 444 8.37 17.40 37.69
N ALA A 445 8.46 16.25 37.02
CA ALA A 445 9.29 15.14 37.46
C ALA A 445 10.78 15.52 37.51
N LEU A 446 11.29 16.27 36.53
CA LEU A 446 12.66 16.78 36.53
C LEU A 446 12.92 17.78 37.66
N VAL A 447 11.96 18.66 37.96
CA VAL A 447 12.07 19.59 39.10
C VAL A 447 12.09 18.82 40.42
N ALA A 448 11.23 17.82 40.58
CA ALA A 448 11.23 16.98 41.79
C ALA A 448 12.57 16.23 41.96
N LEU A 449 13.11 15.66 40.88
CA LEU A 449 14.42 15.01 40.86
C LEU A 449 15.54 15.98 41.32
N PHE A 450 15.53 17.22 40.82
CA PHE A 450 16.49 18.25 41.21
C PHE A 450 16.45 18.57 42.72
N PHE A 451 15.25 18.64 43.31
CA PHE A 451 15.11 18.87 44.76
C PHE A 451 15.62 17.71 45.60
N VAL A 452 15.38 16.46 45.19
CA VAL A 452 15.87 15.26 45.87
C VAL A 452 17.40 15.21 45.83
N VAL A 453 18.01 15.44 44.66
CA VAL A 453 19.48 15.48 44.49
C VAL A 453 20.10 16.59 45.35
N ARG A 454 19.50 17.79 45.35
CA ARG A 454 19.95 18.92 46.18
C ARG A 454 19.84 18.61 47.68
N SER A 455 18.79 17.92 48.12
CA SER A 455 18.61 17.52 49.52
C SER A 455 19.69 16.53 49.95
N LEU A 456 19.97 15.52 49.11
CA LEU A 456 20.99 14.52 49.37
C LEU A 456 22.40 15.14 49.45
N LEU A 457 22.71 16.09 48.56
CA LEU A 457 23.97 16.84 48.56
C LEU A 457 24.14 17.74 49.79
N ARG A 458 23.05 18.25 50.38
CA ARG A 458 23.11 19.00 51.64
C ARG A 458 23.35 18.10 52.84
N SER A 459 22.87 16.85 52.80
CA SER A 459 23.09 15.87 53.86
C SER A 459 24.51 15.29 53.89
N LEU A 460 25.34 15.58 52.87
CA LEU A 460 26.73 15.15 52.75
C LEU A 460 27.75 16.25 53.10
N ARG A 461 27.32 17.37 53.70
CA ARG A 461 28.24 18.40 54.22
C ARG A 461 28.55 18.09 55.69
N PRO A 462 29.81 17.78 56.05
CA PRO A 462 30.18 17.59 57.46
C PRO A 462 30.08 18.92 58.24
N PRO A 463 29.63 18.91 59.51
CA PRO A 463 29.65 20.09 60.36
C PRO A 463 31.09 20.42 60.77
N GLU A 464 31.53 21.63 60.49
CA GLU A 464 32.85 22.14 60.90
C GLU A 464 32.78 22.65 62.36
N PRO A 465 33.78 22.33 63.22
CA PRO A 465 33.69 22.49 64.66
C PRO A 465 33.94 23.91 65.19
N GLU A 466 33.32 24.19 66.35
CA GLU A 466 33.49 25.37 67.19
C GLU A 466 34.96 25.64 67.55
N ILE A 467 35.39 26.90 67.41
CA ILE A 467 36.49 27.47 68.18
C ILE A 467 35.95 28.70 68.90
N THR A 468 35.76 28.56 70.21
CA THR A 468 35.65 29.64 71.18
C THR A 468 36.94 30.45 71.20
N VAL A 469 36.85 31.75 70.90
CA VAL A 469 37.81 32.75 71.36
C VAL A 469 37.02 33.85 72.06
N GLU A 470 37.23 33.92 73.36
CA GLU A 470 36.67 34.88 74.30
C GLU A 470 37.53 36.16 74.30
N GLY A 471 36.87 37.32 74.22
CA GLY A 471 37.40 38.59 74.75
C GLY A 471 38.12 39.51 73.77
N ALA A 472 37.43 40.55 73.29
CA ALA A 472 37.75 41.98 73.43
C ALA A 472 37.20 42.82 72.26
N ASP A 473 36.02 43.39 72.49
CA ASP A 473 35.50 44.63 71.89
C ASP A 473 36.45 45.83 72.20
N PRO A 474 36.27 47.07 71.69
CA PRO A 474 35.34 47.55 70.65
C PRO A 474 35.95 48.64 69.70
N GLN A 475 35.11 49.20 68.82
CA GLN A 475 35.20 50.55 68.21
C GLN A 475 36.35 50.77 67.20
N ALA A 476 36.28 51.64 66.20
CA ALA A 476 35.27 52.45 65.53
C ALA A 476 36.05 52.96 64.30
N ALA A 477 35.50 52.79 63.10
CA ALA A 477 34.93 53.89 62.32
C ALA A 477 35.95 54.74 61.51
N LEU A 478 35.49 55.02 60.28
CA LEU A 478 35.78 56.20 59.45
C LEU A 478 37.10 56.16 58.65
N LEU A 479 37.17 56.54 57.38
CA LEU A 479 36.28 57.13 56.36
C LEU A 479 37.05 56.92 55.02
N GLU A 480 36.38 56.74 53.86
CA GLU A 480 36.41 57.74 52.76
C GLU A 480 37.83 58.01 52.22
N GLU A 481 38.17 57.98 50.93
CA GLU A 481 37.44 58.43 49.76
C GLU A 481 38.33 58.17 48.51
N VAL A 482 37.70 57.89 47.36
CA VAL A 482 38.05 58.30 45.98
C VAL A 482 39.50 58.14 45.48
N THR A 483 39.66 57.38 44.39
CA THR A 483 39.97 57.95 43.06
C THR A 483 39.93 56.89 41.96
N LYS A 484 39.19 57.18 40.90
CA LYS A 484 39.30 56.59 39.56
C LYS A 484 40.47 57.21 38.81
N ALA A 485 41.09 56.43 37.93
CA ALA A 485 41.62 56.77 36.59
C ALA A 485 42.66 55.70 36.23
N SER A 486 42.55 54.90 35.16
CA SER A 486 42.73 55.25 33.75
C SER A 486 43.82 54.34 33.17
N ASN A 487 43.43 53.53 32.18
CA ASN A 487 44.14 53.08 30.98
C ASN A 487 45.68 52.98 30.88
N GLY A 488 46.07 51.90 30.18
CA GLY A 488 47.24 51.80 29.31
C GLY A 488 48.42 51.05 29.94
N GLU A 489 49.18 50.21 29.27
CA GLU A 489 49.19 49.73 27.89
C GLU A 489 50.35 48.68 27.81
N GLN A 490 50.33 47.83 26.77
CA GLN A 490 51.51 47.37 26.01
C GLN A 490 52.40 46.19 26.45
N LEU A 491 52.57 45.31 25.43
CA LEU A 491 53.75 44.52 25.01
C LEU A 491 54.08 43.26 25.85
N SER A 492 54.59 42.14 25.33
CA SER A 492 54.95 41.64 23.99
C SER A 492 55.50 40.22 24.22
N ASN A 493 55.06 39.22 23.45
CA ASN A 493 55.94 38.37 22.62
C ASN A 493 55.17 37.21 22.00
N GLY A 494 55.27 37.09 20.68
CA GLY A 494 54.84 35.94 19.91
C GLY A 494 55.96 34.93 19.68
N SER A 495 55.59 33.76 19.16
CA SER A 495 56.37 32.98 18.19
C SER A 495 55.47 31.90 17.55
N ILE A 496 54.93 32.14 16.34
CA ILE A 496 55.29 31.72 14.96
C ILE A 496 55.02 30.25 14.55
N LEU A 497 54.50 30.15 13.30
CA LEU A 497 54.57 29.06 12.28
C LEU A 497 53.48 27.98 12.39
N GLY A 498 52.47 27.93 11.52
CA GLY A 498 52.52 27.64 10.06
C GLY A 498 52.10 26.17 9.88
N LEU A 499 51.28 25.69 8.94
CA LEU A 499 50.90 26.08 7.58
C LEU A 499 49.75 25.09 7.18
N GLY A 500 48.79 25.49 6.33
CA GLY A 500 47.99 24.55 5.52
C GLY A 500 46.48 24.74 5.49
N ASP A 501 46.02 25.55 4.54
CA ASP A 501 44.70 25.49 3.88
C ASP A 501 44.86 24.62 2.58
N PRO A 502 43.82 24.27 1.76
CA PRO A 502 42.41 24.64 1.81
C PRO A 502 41.39 23.50 1.46
N LEU A 503 40.07 23.79 1.57
CA LEU A 503 39.05 23.76 0.48
C LEU A 503 37.60 23.54 0.97
N ASN A 504 36.82 24.63 0.91
CA ASN A 504 35.39 24.82 0.55
C ASN A 504 34.32 23.74 0.80
N ARG A 505 33.22 24.12 1.49
CA ARG A 505 31.86 24.23 0.90
C ARG A 505 30.78 24.83 1.85
N ASP A 506 30.10 25.83 1.28
CA ASP A 506 28.68 26.26 1.43
C ASP A 506 28.23 27.25 2.55
N ASP A 507 28.06 28.51 2.11
CA ASP A 507 27.77 29.77 2.82
C ASP A 507 26.28 30.12 3.07
N ASN A 508 25.33 29.18 3.01
CA ASN A 508 23.89 29.55 3.05
C ASN A 508 23.17 29.41 4.42
N GLN A 509 23.87 29.17 5.52
CA GLN A 509 23.24 29.01 6.84
C GLN A 509 23.47 30.16 7.84
N GLN A 510 24.38 31.11 7.56
CA GLN A 510 24.75 32.13 8.55
C GLN A 510 23.88 33.40 8.50
N LEU A 511 23.24 33.71 7.36
CA LEU A 511 22.36 34.89 7.20
C LEU A 511 20.96 34.71 7.83
N ALA A 512 20.52 33.46 8.06
CA ALA A 512 19.26 33.15 8.74
C ALA A 512 19.41 33.14 10.28
N ALA A 513 20.60 32.81 10.77
CA ALA A 513 20.93 32.83 12.20
C ALA A 513 21.05 34.26 12.75
N GLU A 514 21.48 35.22 11.92
CA GLU A 514 21.62 36.64 12.30
C GLU A 514 20.27 37.36 12.45
N LYS A 515 19.29 37.08 11.56
CA LYS A 515 17.93 37.67 11.62
C LYS A 515 17.04 37.07 12.74
N ALA A 516 17.33 35.85 13.19
CA ALA A 516 16.62 35.21 14.30
C ALA A 516 17.12 35.66 15.69
N GLN A 517 18.35 36.17 15.78
CA GLN A 517 18.92 36.68 17.04
C GLN A 517 18.57 38.16 17.28
N MET A 518 18.42 38.97 16.24
CA MET A 518 18.04 40.39 16.35
C MET A 518 16.56 40.61 16.77
N SER A 519 15.66 39.69 16.41
CA SER A 519 14.24 39.76 16.82
C SER A 519 14.00 39.28 18.27
N ARG A 520 14.88 38.43 18.82
CA ARG A 520 14.88 38.04 20.24
C ARG A 520 15.41 39.12 21.18
N GLN A 521 16.27 40.03 20.69
CA GLN A 521 16.75 41.18 21.47
C GLN A 521 15.76 42.35 21.55
N LEU A 522 14.74 42.41 20.67
CA LEU A 522 13.69 43.43 20.73
C LEU A 522 12.49 43.07 21.64
N GLN A 523 12.32 41.80 22.02
CA GLN A 523 11.24 41.38 22.94
C GLN A 523 11.66 41.33 24.43
N LEU A 524 12.96 41.36 24.74
CA LEU A 524 13.45 41.32 26.13
C LEU A 524 13.62 42.70 26.80
N ILE A 525 13.36 43.79 26.08
CA ILE A 525 13.29 45.16 26.64
C ILE A 525 11.84 45.53 27.04
N ALA A 526 10.83 44.74 26.65
CA ALA A 526 9.42 45.11 26.78
C ALA A 526 8.69 44.55 28.03
N LYS A 527 9.38 43.97 29.03
CA LYS A 527 8.69 43.24 30.12
C LYS A 527 9.20 43.45 31.56
N ASN A 528 9.97 44.50 31.87
CA ASN A 528 10.56 44.64 33.22
C ASN A 528 10.39 45.97 33.98
N ARG A 529 9.43 46.86 33.62
CA ARG A 529 9.00 48.00 34.47
C ARG A 529 7.57 48.50 34.12
N PRO A 530 6.47 47.88 34.60
CA PRO A 530 5.12 48.36 34.27
C PRO A 530 4.62 49.56 35.09
N GLU A 531 5.34 50.04 36.11
CA GLU A 531 4.83 51.10 37.02
C GLU A 531 5.37 52.52 36.78
N ALA A 532 6.08 52.78 35.67
CA ALA A 532 6.64 54.12 35.36
C ALA A 532 6.05 54.80 34.10
N ILE A 533 5.05 54.21 33.44
CA ILE A 533 4.48 54.74 32.18
C ILE A 533 3.10 55.42 32.36
N ALA A 534 2.45 55.27 33.51
CA ALA A 534 1.15 55.92 33.77
C ALA A 534 1.24 57.44 34.08
N GLN A 535 2.39 57.94 34.57
CA GLN A 535 2.57 59.38 34.86
C GLN A 535 3.12 60.20 33.68
N ILE A 536 3.65 59.55 32.63
CA ILE A 536 4.14 60.25 31.43
C ILE A 536 3.05 60.36 30.36
N ILE A 537 2.07 59.44 30.33
CA ILE A 537 0.90 59.54 29.44
C ILE A 537 -0.10 60.61 29.91
N GLN A 538 -0.20 60.91 31.21
CA GLN A 538 -1.01 62.05 31.68
C GLN A 538 -0.37 63.42 31.38
N PHE A 539 0.95 63.50 31.22
CA PHE A 539 1.61 64.74 30.84
C PHE A 539 1.51 64.99 29.32
N TRP A 540 1.57 63.95 28.49
CA TRP A 540 1.44 64.07 27.03
C TRP A 540 -0.01 64.11 26.50
N LEU A 541 -1.01 63.67 27.28
CA LEU A 541 -2.42 63.83 26.91
C LEU A 541 -3.03 65.17 27.40
N ALA A 542 -2.30 65.93 28.23
CA ALA A 542 -2.69 67.28 28.65
C ALA A 542 -2.11 68.40 27.76
N GLU A 543 -1.15 68.09 26.87
CA GLU A 543 -0.46 69.10 26.04
C GLU A 543 -0.94 69.16 24.57
N ASP A 544 -1.73 68.19 24.09
CA ASP A 544 -2.34 68.22 22.74
C ASP A 544 -3.86 68.54 22.72
N GLY A 545 -4.41 68.99 23.85
CA GLY A 545 -5.78 69.51 23.96
C GLY A 545 -5.95 70.99 23.57
N HIS A 546 -4.89 71.68 23.16
CA HIS A 546 -4.95 73.09 22.77
C HIS A 546 -4.12 73.37 21.51
N LYS A 547 -4.70 73.09 20.33
CA LYS A 547 -4.57 73.91 19.10
C LYS A 547 -5.39 73.31 17.95
N ASN A 548 -6.60 73.86 17.76
CA ASN A 548 -7.26 74.25 16.50
C ASN A 548 -8.77 74.34 16.80
N GLY A 549 -9.41 75.50 17.02
CA GLY A 549 -8.94 76.86 16.73
C GLY A 549 -8.81 77.09 15.24
#